data_AF-A0A108CRM7-F1
#
_entry.id   AF-A0A108CRM7-F1
#
_cell.length_a   1.000
_cell.length_b   1.000
_cell.length_c   1.000
_cell.angle_alpha   90.00
_cell.angle_beta   90.00
_cell.angle_gamma   90.00
#
_symmetry.space_group_name_H-M   'P 1'
#
loop_
_entity.id
_entity.type
_entity.pdbx_description
1 polymer ?
#
loop_
_entity_poly.entity_id
_entity_poly.type
_entity_poly.pdbx_seq_one_letter_code
_entity_poly.pdbx_strand_id
1 'polypeptide(L)'
;MTKRTAWPMRVEAGTKNVGTARVREGPRSKMTAAQQAIFDTTGNRPRVDAGFDDIGDGIDAAPVLTPAYRRTDAKTRMQALGRLKAGEMNQTEKRYAEHLEARKQTGEIAWYRFEGIKFRLADNTFYTPDFAVMLADGHLEAHEVKGHWQDDARVKVKVAADQYPVRFIAVKANSKKAGGGWQVEEF
;
A
#
# COMPACT_ATOMS: atom_id res chain seq x y z
N MET A 1 -2.94 25.41 -27.93
CA MET A 1 -3.26 26.38 -26.86
C MET A 1 -4.75 26.74 -26.94
N THR A 2 -5.60 26.11 -26.15
CA THR A 2 -7.05 26.36 -26.17
C THR A 2 -7.33 27.60 -25.33
N LYS A 3 -7.73 28.70 -25.99
CA LYS A 3 -8.04 29.98 -25.32
C LYS A 3 -9.18 29.77 -24.33
N ARG A 4 -8.92 30.00 -23.04
CA ARG A 4 -9.96 30.08 -22.01
C ARG A 4 -10.70 31.41 -22.15
N THR A 5 -12.00 31.37 -22.35
CA THR A 5 -12.86 32.56 -22.37
C THR A 5 -12.98 33.13 -20.96
N ALA A 6 -12.80 34.45 -20.82
CA ALA A 6 -12.91 35.17 -19.55
C ALA A 6 -14.39 35.30 -19.10
N TRP A 7 -14.61 35.23 -17.78
CA TRP A 7 -15.91 35.39 -17.13
C TRP A 7 -16.39 36.86 -17.17
N PRO A 8 -17.72 37.13 -17.13
CA PRO A 8 -18.82 36.19 -16.91
C PRO A 8 -19.30 35.48 -18.20
N MET A 9 -19.46 34.16 -18.11
CA MET A 9 -19.85 33.28 -19.22
C MET A 9 -21.37 33.32 -19.43
N ARG A 10 -21.87 34.00 -20.46
CA ARG A 10 -23.27 33.85 -20.90
C ARG A 10 -23.39 32.55 -21.70
N VAL A 11 -24.10 31.57 -21.16
CA VAL A 11 -24.45 30.33 -21.87
C VAL A 11 -25.86 30.52 -22.41
N GLU A 12 -26.01 30.58 -23.73
CA GLU A 12 -27.33 30.73 -24.36
C GLU A 12 -28.15 29.44 -24.25
N ALA A 13 -29.47 29.59 -24.12
CA ALA A 13 -30.40 28.47 -24.02
C ALA A 13 -30.26 27.55 -25.25
N GLY A 14 -30.17 26.23 -25.03
CA GLY A 14 -29.92 25.25 -26.08
C GLY A 14 -28.44 24.93 -26.37
N THR A 15 -27.49 25.53 -25.63
CA THR A 15 -26.07 25.19 -25.74
C THR A 15 -25.84 23.75 -25.25
N LYS A 16 -25.41 22.85 -26.15
CA LYS A 16 -25.20 21.42 -25.83
C LYS A 16 -23.82 21.09 -25.26
N ASN A 17 -22.81 21.92 -25.50
CA ASN A 17 -21.46 21.73 -24.99
C ASN A 17 -20.80 23.08 -24.68
N VAL A 18 -20.03 23.15 -23.59
CA VAL A 18 -19.16 24.29 -23.23
C VAL A 18 -17.74 23.75 -23.05
N GLY A 19 -16.87 24.03 -24.02
CA GLY A 19 -15.54 23.40 -24.07
C GLY A 19 -15.67 21.87 -24.24
N THR A 20 -15.03 21.09 -23.37
CA THR A 20 -15.12 19.62 -23.34
C THR A 20 -16.32 19.11 -22.53
N ALA A 21 -17.05 19.99 -21.84
CA ALA A 21 -18.17 19.60 -20.99
C ALA A 21 -19.48 19.58 -21.78
N ARG A 22 -20.25 18.49 -21.65
CA ARG A 22 -21.58 18.35 -22.26
C ARG A 22 -22.65 18.90 -21.32
N VAL A 23 -23.44 19.84 -21.83
CA VAL A 23 -24.61 20.40 -21.14
C VAL A 23 -25.80 19.47 -21.39
N ARG A 24 -26.46 19.00 -20.33
CA ARG A 24 -27.65 18.14 -20.42
C ARG A 24 -28.87 18.91 -19.90
N GLU A 25 -29.93 18.97 -20.69
CA GLU A 25 -31.22 19.63 -20.36
C GLU A 25 -32.32 18.64 -19.88
N GLY A 26 -31.99 17.36 -19.65
CA GLY A 26 -32.94 16.37 -19.13
C GLY A 26 -33.01 16.32 -17.59
N PRO A 27 -34.08 15.71 -17.00
CA PRO A 27 -34.13 15.48 -15.56
C PRO A 27 -32.92 14.63 -15.13
N ARG A 28 -32.23 15.06 -14.08
CA ARG A 28 -31.07 14.35 -13.52
C ARG A 28 -31.46 12.93 -13.12
N SER A 29 -30.50 11.99 -13.24
CA SER A 29 -30.69 10.58 -12.85
C SER A 29 -31.40 10.49 -11.50
N LYS A 30 -32.49 9.70 -11.43
CA LYS A 30 -33.27 9.55 -10.19
C LYS A 30 -32.35 9.08 -9.07
N MET A 31 -32.39 9.77 -7.92
CA MET A 31 -31.73 9.32 -6.70
C MET A 31 -32.29 7.95 -6.32
N THR A 32 -31.43 7.06 -5.84
CA THR A 32 -31.89 5.80 -5.23
C THR A 32 -32.65 6.11 -3.94
N ALA A 33 -33.55 5.21 -3.52
CA ALA A 33 -34.37 5.41 -2.32
C ALA A 33 -33.54 5.71 -1.06
N ALA A 34 -32.34 5.10 -0.95
CA ALA A 34 -31.41 5.36 0.14
C ALA A 34 -30.79 6.77 0.09
N GLN A 35 -30.52 7.31 -1.10
CA GLN A 35 -30.00 8.67 -1.27
C GLN A 35 -31.06 9.74 -0.98
N GLN A 36 -32.33 9.43 -1.29
CA GLN A 36 -33.47 10.29 -0.97
C GLN A 36 -33.62 10.45 0.55
N ALA A 37 -33.58 9.35 1.30
CA ALA A 37 -33.72 9.38 2.76
C ALA A 37 -32.60 10.18 3.46
N ILE A 38 -31.37 10.09 2.96
CA ILE A 38 -30.23 10.87 3.47
C ILE A 38 -30.40 12.37 3.16
N PHE A 39 -30.88 12.71 1.96
CA PHE A 39 -31.14 14.10 1.60
C PHE A 39 -32.26 14.71 2.45
N ASP A 40 -33.35 13.97 2.67
CA ASP A 40 -34.49 14.43 3.47
C ASP A 40 -34.12 14.65 4.94
N THR A 41 -33.18 13.85 5.46
CA THR A 41 -32.73 13.97 6.86
C THR A 41 -31.71 15.10 7.07
N THR A 42 -30.84 15.34 6.09
CA THR A 42 -29.65 16.19 6.27
C THR A 42 -29.73 17.52 5.52
N GLY A 43 -30.69 17.69 4.61
CA GLY A 43 -30.87 18.88 3.76
C GLY A 43 -29.74 19.14 2.75
N ASN A 44 -28.66 18.36 2.81
CA ASN A 44 -27.46 18.51 1.99
C ASN A 44 -27.31 17.32 1.05
N ARG A 45 -27.11 17.57 -0.24
CA ARG A 45 -26.96 16.48 -1.23
C ARG A 45 -25.59 15.83 -1.04
N PRO A 46 -25.49 14.50 -0.88
CA PRO A 46 -24.20 13.85 -0.83
C PRO A 46 -23.50 14.08 -2.17
N ARG A 47 -22.33 14.71 -2.12
CA ARG A 47 -21.45 14.83 -3.29
C ARG A 47 -20.99 13.41 -3.62
N VAL A 48 -21.45 12.90 -4.76
CA VAL A 48 -20.69 11.90 -5.48
C VAL A 48 -19.30 12.50 -5.71
N ASP A 49 -18.24 11.72 -5.56
CA ASP A 49 -16.86 12.05 -5.99
C ASP A 49 -15.86 12.62 -4.97
N ALA A 50 -16.11 12.63 -3.65
CA ALA A 50 -15.06 12.96 -2.67
C ALA A 50 -14.65 11.74 -1.82
N GLY A 51 -13.64 11.02 -2.29
CA GLY A 51 -12.82 10.19 -1.41
C GLY A 51 -12.06 11.11 -0.45
N PHE A 52 -12.50 11.16 0.79
CA PHE A 52 -11.76 11.78 1.89
C PHE A 52 -11.66 10.72 2.99
N ASP A 53 -10.54 10.01 2.94
CA ASP A 53 -9.99 9.28 4.08
C ASP A 53 -9.66 10.32 5.18
N ASP A 54 -9.67 9.89 6.43
CA ASP A 54 -9.04 10.57 7.57
C ASP A 54 -9.87 11.63 8.32
N ILE A 55 -10.77 11.18 9.21
CA ILE A 55 -10.92 11.77 10.55
C ILE A 55 -10.98 10.59 11.53
N GLY A 56 -9.98 10.54 12.40
CA GLY A 56 -9.61 9.41 13.24
C GLY A 56 -10.73 8.85 14.13
N ASP A 57 -10.83 7.52 14.11
CA ASP A 57 -11.44 6.75 15.19
C ASP A 57 -10.62 7.00 16.46
N GLY A 58 -11.22 7.77 17.37
CA GLY A 58 -10.85 7.79 18.77
C GLY A 58 -10.97 6.38 19.34
N ILE A 59 -9.97 6.03 20.14
CA ILE A 59 -9.85 4.84 20.96
C ILE A 59 -11.20 4.58 21.67
N ASP A 60 -11.75 3.36 21.49
CA ASP A 60 -12.95 2.80 22.15
C ASP A 60 -14.37 3.15 21.64
N ALA A 61 -14.55 3.50 20.36
CA ALA A 61 -15.89 3.51 19.75
C ALA A 61 -16.28 2.12 19.18
N ALA A 62 -17.48 1.63 19.52
CA ALA A 62 -18.03 0.40 18.94
C ALA A 62 -18.12 0.52 17.40
N PRO A 63 -17.81 -0.55 16.63
CA PRO A 63 -17.80 -0.48 15.17
C PRO A 63 -19.20 -0.10 14.67
N VAL A 64 -19.31 1.10 14.09
CA VAL A 64 -20.55 1.55 13.46
C VAL A 64 -20.83 0.60 12.30
N LEU A 65 -21.96 -0.10 12.35
CA LEU A 65 -22.42 -1.01 11.30
C LEU A 65 -22.62 -0.21 10.00
N THR A 66 -21.59 -0.19 9.15
CA THR A 66 -21.66 0.51 7.87
C THR A 66 -22.64 -0.22 6.95
N PRO A 67 -23.54 0.48 6.24
CA PRO A 67 -24.49 -0.15 5.31
C PRO A 67 -23.78 -1.02 4.26
N ALA A 68 -24.44 -2.10 3.83
CA ALA A 68 -23.89 -3.14 2.94
C ALA A 68 -23.29 -2.67 1.59
N TYR A 69 -23.51 -1.41 1.21
CA TYR A 69 -22.91 -0.76 0.04
C TYR A 69 -21.45 -0.31 0.27
N ARG A 70 -21.00 -0.13 1.53
CA ARG A 70 -19.61 0.20 1.89
C ARG A 70 -18.72 -1.06 1.99
N ARG A 71 -19.10 -2.13 1.29
CA ARG A 71 -18.26 -3.32 1.16
C ARG A 71 -17.09 -2.97 0.25
N THR A 72 -15.90 -2.87 0.82
CA THR A 72 -14.65 -2.73 0.06
C THR A 72 -14.57 -3.81 -1.03
N ASP A 73 -14.02 -3.46 -2.20
CA ASP A 73 -13.88 -4.38 -3.32
C ASP A 73 -13.25 -5.71 -2.90
N ALA A 74 -13.65 -6.82 -3.54
CA ALA A 74 -13.13 -8.15 -3.20
C ALA A 74 -11.59 -8.19 -3.28
N LYS A 75 -11.02 -7.42 -4.21
CA LYS A 75 -9.57 -7.22 -4.36
C LYS A 75 -8.94 -6.54 -3.13
N THR A 76 -9.58 -5.51 -2.59
CA THR A 76 -9.14 -4.79 -1.39
C THR A 76 -9.26 -5.67 -0.14
N ARG A 77 -10.31 -6.49 -0.05
CA ARG A 77 -10.44 -7.48 1.04
C ARG A 77 -9.40 -8.59 0.97
N MET A 78 -9.10 -9.12 -0.22
CA MET A 78 -7.98 -10.08 -0.38
C MET A 78 -6.62 -9.45 -0.05
N GLN A 79 -6.40 -8.18 -0.42
CA GLN A 79 -5.18 -7.44 -0.06
C GLN A 79 -5.09 -7.11 1.43
N ALA A 80 -6.21 -6.99 2.14
CA ALA A 80 -6.25 -6.77 3.58
C ALA A 80 -6.10 -8.09 4.37
N LEU A 81 -6.68 -9.20 3.89
CA LEU A 81 -6.54 -10.52 4.50
C LEU A 81 -5.11 -11.09 4.39
N GLY A 82 -4.36 -10.69 3.36
CA GLY A 82 -2.96 -11.06 3.20
C GLY A 82 -1.98 -10.28 4.08
N ARG A 83 -2.46 -9.25 4.80
CA ARG A 83 -1.63 -8.50 5.76
C ARG A 83 -1.69 -9.25 7.08
N LEU A 84 -0.69 -10.09 7.34
CA LEU A 84 -0.41 -10.56 8.69
C LEU A 84 -0.26 -9.35 9.62
N LYS A 85 -0.62 -9.50 10.89
CA LYS A 85 -0.44 -8.41 11.87
C LYS A 85 1.04 -8.00 11.88
N ALA A 86 1.32 -6.71 12.03
CA ALA A 86 2.69 -6.22 12.14
C ALA A 86 3.44 -7.03 13.21
N GLY A 87 4.60 -7.58 12.86
CA GLY A 87 5.38 -8.48 13.71
C GLY A 87 5.07 -9.98 13.62
N GLU A 88 4.07 -10.43 12.83
CA GLU A 88 3.76 -11.84 12.66
C GLU A 88 4.37 -12.41 11.36
N MET A 89 5.38 -13.27 11.52
CA MET A 89 6.08 -13.88 10.39
C MET A 89 5.19 -14.82 9.57
N ASN A 90 5.25 -14.68 8.26
CA ASN A 90 4.71 -15.64 7.30
C ASN A 90 5.49 -16.97 7.33
N GLN A 91 4.94 -18.04 6.75
CA GLN A 91 5.60 -19.37 6.76
C GLN A 91 6.98 -19.38 6.07
N THR A 92 7.14 -18.59 5.01
CA THR A 92 8.41 -18.40 4.28
C THR A 92 9.43 -17.64 5.12
N GLU A 93 9.01 -16.59 5.81
CA GLU A 93 9.84 -15.81 6.73
C GLU A 93 10.30 -16.66 7.91
N LYS A 94 9.42 -17.49 8.50
CA LYS A 94 9.81 -18.44 9.56
C LYS A 94 10.88 -19.41 9.08
N ARG A 95 10.70 -20.00 7.89
CA ARG A 95 11.70 -20.88 7.28
C ARG A 95 13.01 -20.14 6.98
N TYR A 96 12.94 -18.85 6.66
CA TYR A 96 14.13 -18.02 6.46
C TYR A 96 14.83 -17.70 7.79
N ALA A 97 14.08 -17.41 8.84
CA ALA A 97 14.63 -17.24 10.19
C ALA A 97 15.37 -18.48 10.67
N GLU A 98 14.81 -19.68 10.45
CA GLU A 98 15.50 -20.95 10.73
C GLU A 98 16.81 -21.09 9.95
N HIS A 99 16.83 -20.63 8.69
CA HIS A 99 18.04 -20.61 7.87
C HIS A 99 19.10 -19.62 8.41
N LEU A 100 18.68 -18.43 8.85
CA LEU A 100 19.58 -17.45 9.48
C LEU A 100 20.10 -17.95 10.82
N GLU A 101 19.29 -18.63 11.63
CA GLU A 101 19.73 -19.23 12.89
C GLU A 101 20.78 -20.31 12.65
N ALA A 102 20.59 -21.17 11.63
CA ALA A 102 21.61 -22.15 11.25
C ALA A 102 22.95 -21.49 10.87
N ARG A 103 22.91 -20.40 10.10
CA ARG A 103 24.10 -19.61 9.72
C ARG A 103 24.74 -18.86 10.89
N LYS A 104 23.94 -18.47 11.89
CA LYS A 104 24.44 -17.91 13.14
C LYS A 104 25.17 -18.97 13.97
N GLN A 105 24.64 -20.19 14.02
CA GLN A 105 25.28 -21.30 14.73
C GLN A 105 26.61 -21.73 14.08
N THR A 106 26.75 -21.61 12.75
CA THR A 106 28.03 -21.83 12.05
C THR A 106 29.02 -20.69 12.21
N GLY A 107 28.62 -19.56 12.82
CA GLY A 107 29.47 -18.39 13.02
C GLY A 107 29.60 -17.48 11.81
N GLU A 108 28.76 -17.64 10.77
CA GLU A 108 28.72 -16.70 9.63
C GLU A 108 27.98 -15.40 9.98
N ILE A 109 26.96 -15.50 10.83
CA ILE A 109 26.13 -14.38 11.27
C ILE A 109 26.41 -14.15 12.75
N ALA A 110 26.74 -12.91 13.11
CA ALA A 110 26.88 -12.50 14.50
C ALA A 110 25.51 -12.26 15.15
N TRP A 111 24.59 -11.64 14.40
CA TRP A 111 23.29 -11.23 14.92
C TRP A 111 22.27 -11.11 13.81
N TYR A 112 21.00 -11.39 14.10
CA TYR A 112 19.90 -11.03 13.21
C TYR A 112 18.65 -10.67 14.00
N ARG A 113 17.74 -9.91 13.38
CA ARG A 113 16.44 -9.53 13.97
C ARG A 113 15.39 -9.26 12.90
N PHE A 114 14.19 -9.79 13.12
CA PHE A 114 13.03 -9.55 12.27
C PHE A 114 12.43 -8.16 12.52
N GLU A 115 12.14 -7.41 11.45
CA GLU A 115 11.65 -6.02 11.46
C GLU A 115 12.41 -5.11 12.45
N GLY A 116 13.70 -5.40 12.67
CA GLY A 116 14.48 -4.79 13.76
C GLY A 116 15.06 -3.42 13.45
N ILE A 117 15.16 -3.06 12.17
CA ILE A 117 15.73 -1.80 11.69
C ILE A 117 14.75 -1.13 10.74
N LYS A 118 14.59 0.18 10.89
CA LYS A 118 13.76 1.01 10.02
C LYS A 118 14.63 2.12 9.40
N PHE A 119 14.71 2.14 8.08
CA PHE A 119 15.43 3.13 7.30
C PHE A 119 14.49 4.27 6.91
N ARG A 120 14.91 5.51 7.10
CA ARG A 120 14.12 6.70 6.72
C ARG A 120 14.53 7.12 5.30
N LEU A 121 13.62 6.99 4.35
CA LEU A 121 13.88 7.37 2.95
C LEU A 121 13.47 8.82 2.65
N ALA A 122 12.48 9.35 3.37
CA ALA A 122 12.01 10.73 3.27
C ALA A 122 11.28 11.12 4.57
N ASP A 123 10.74 12.34 4.66
CA ASP A 123 10.16 12.88 5.90
C ASP A 123 9.06 12.02 6.53
N ASN A 124 8.26 11.32 5.72
CA ASN A 124 7.24 10.37 6.18
C ASN A 124 7.31 9.02 5.46
N THR A 125 8.47 8.69 4.88
CA THR A 125 8.64 7.45 4.13
C THR A 125 9.73 6.62 4.77
N PHE A 126 9.35 5.42 5.21
CA PHE A 126 10.26 4.48 5.85
C PHE A 126 10.27 3.16 5.07
N TYR A 127 11.45 2.55 5.02
CA TYR A 127 11.65 1.21 4.54
C TYR A 127 12.09 0.32 5.72
N THR A 128 11.32 -0.72 5.98
CA THR A 128 11.64 -1.73 6.99
C THR A 128 11.90 -3.03 6.25
N PRO A 129 13.15 -3.53 6.18
CA PRO A 129 13.39 -4.87 5.66
C PRO A 129 12.81 -5.93 6.60
N ASP A 130 12.50 -7.10 6.04
CA ASP A 130 11.99 -8.22 6.83
C ASP A 130 13.01 -8.68 7.89
N PHE A 131 14.29 -8.81 7.52
CA PHE A 131 15.36 -9.18 8.45
C PHE A 131 16.54 -8.22 8.36
N ALA A 132 17.00 -7.75 9.52
CA ALA A 132 18.31 -7.13 9.67
C ALA A 132 19.31 -8.21 10.10
N VAL A 133 20.43 -8.34 9.40
CA VAL A 133 21.46 -9.36 9.63
C VAL A 133 22.81 -8.67 9.75
N MET A 134 23.58 -9.02 10.77
CA MET A 134 24.97 -8.61 10.94
C MET A 134 25.85 -9.84 10.75
N LEU A 135 26.69 -9.79 9.72
CA LEU A 135 27.68 -10.83 9.48
C LEU A 135 28.77 -10.83 10.56
N ALA A 136 29.51 -11.93 10.64
CA ALA A 136 30.63 -12.06 11.59
C ALA A 136 31.79 -11.08 11.33
N ASP A 137 31.91 -10.58 10.10
CA ASP A 137 32.86 -9.54 9.71
C ASP A 137 32.43 -8.12 10.12
N GLY A 138 31.22 -7.97 10.70
CA GLY A 138 30.67 -6.69 11.15
C GLY A 138 29.87 -5.94 10.09
N HIS A 139 29.75 -6.46 8.86
CA HIS A 139 28.92 -5.85 7.83
C HIS A 139 27.43 -6.07 8.11
N LEU A 140 26.64 -5.00 7.91
CA LEU A 140 25.19 -5.05 8.04
C LEU A 140 24.55 -5.36 6.68
N GLU A 141 23.60 -6.29 6.71
CA GLU A 141 22.77 -6.70 5.59
C GLU A 141 21.30 -6.56 5.95
N ALA A 142 20.52 -6.10 4.99
CA ALA A 142 19.07 -5.99 5.08
C ALA A 142 18.46 -7.00 4.09
N HIS A 143 17.85 -8.06 4.61
CA HIS A 143 17.27 -9.13 3.81
C HIS A 143 15.75 -8.93 3.68
N GLU A 144 15.27 -8.86 2.45
CA GLU A 144 13.85 -8.78 2.09
C GLU A 144 13.38 -10.12 1.53
N VAL A 145 12.49 -10.81 2.23
CA VAL A 145 11.95 -12.10 1.84
C VAL A 145 10.66 -11.90 1.05
N LYS A 146 10.74 -12.01 -0.28
CA LYS A 146 9.60 -11.79 -1.17
C LYS A 146 9.28 -13.00 -2.03
N GLY A 147 8.00 -13.40 -2.05
CA GLY A 147 7.52 -14.50 -2.90
C GLY A 147 7.31 -14.07 -4.36
N HIS A 148 6.61 -12.97 -4.58
CA HIS A 148 6.36 -12.39 -5.90
C HIS A 148 6.79 -10.93 -5.90
N TRP A 149 7.71 -10.58 -6.80
CA TRP A 149 8.21 -9.22 -6.94
C TRP A 149 7.25 -8.38 -7.78
N GLN A 150 6.76 -7.30 -7.19
CA GLN A 150 6.15 -6.20 -7.92
C GLN A 150 7.18 -5.07 -8.04
N ASP A 151 7.15 -4.35 -9.14
CA ASP A 151 8.16 -3.36 -9.52
C ASP A 151 8.39 -2.28 -8.44
N ASP A 152 7.32 -1.87 -7.75
CA ASP A 152 7.34 -0.88 -6.65
C ASP A 152 8.30 -1.25 -5.50
N ALA A 153 8.44 -2.54 -5.18
CA ALA A 153 9.29 -2.98 -4.09
C ALA A 153 10.79 -2.83 -4.40
N ARG A 154 11.20 -3.06 -5.66
CA ARG A 154 12.61 -2.95 -6.07
C ARG A 154 13.09 -1.51 -6.02
N VAL A 155 12.21 -0.57 -6.38
CA VAL A 155 12.52 0.86 -6.33
C VAL A 155 12.82 1.30 -4.89
N LYS A 156 12.02 0.87 -3.91
CA LYS A 156 12.25 1.21 -2.50
C LYS A 156 13.57 0.67 -1.97
N VAL A 157 13.90 -0.58 -2.30
CA VAL A 157 15.18 -1.19 -1.91
C VAL A 157 16.35 -0.43 -2.53
N LYS A 158 16.26 -0.10 -3.83
CA LYS A 158 17.29 0.68 -4.52
C LYS A 158 17.49 2.08 -3.93
N VAL A 159 16.39 2.76 -3.58
CA VAL A 159 16.45 4.08 -2.93
C VAL A 159 17.05 3.99 -1.53
N ALA A 160 16.85 2.88 -0.82
CA ALA A 160 17.49 2.64 0.46
C ALA A 160 18.98 2.35 0.30
N ALA A 161 19.36 1.54 -0.69
CA ALA A 161 20.74 1.18 -1.01
C ALA A 161 21.60 2.40 -1.38
N ASP A 162 21.01 3.39 -2.07
CA ASP A 162 21.70 4.64 -2.42
C ASP A 162 21.96 5.54 -1.21
N GLN A 163 21.07 5.49 -0.20
CA GLN A 163 21.13 6.39 0.97
C GLN A 163 21.91 5.82 2.16
N TYR A 164 22.01 4.50 2.28
CA TYR A 164 22.57 3.83 3.44
C TYR A 164 23.73 2.90 3.08
N PRO A 165 24.85 2.90 3.83
CA PRO A 165 25.98 2.01 3.60
C PRO A 165 25.69 0.59 4.13
N VAL A 166 24.58 -0.01 3.68
CA VAL A 166 24.08 -1.32 4.09
C VAL A 166 23.84 -2.15 2.83
N ARG A 167 24.18 -3.44 2.86
CA ARG A 167 23.90 -4.32 1.72
C ARG A 167 22.43 -4.72 1.74
N PHE A 168 21.71 -4.44 0.67
CA PHE A 168 20.32 -4.84 0.55
C PHE A 168 20.20 -6.10 -0.31
N ILE A 169 19.57 -7.12 0.25
CA ILE A 169 19.53 -8.46 -0.32
C ILE A 169 18.07 -8.90 -0.45
N ALA A 170 17.63 -9.11 -1.69
CA ALA A 170 16.39 -9.80 -1.99
C ALA A 170 16.56 -11.30 -1.83
N VAL A 171 15.65 -11.91 -1.09
CA VAL A 171 15.59 -13.35 -0.90
C VAL A 171 14.27 -13.85 -1.43
N LYS A 172 14.34 -14.80 -2.37
CA LYS A 172 13.17 -15.47 -2.93
C LYS A 172 13.24 -16.96 -2.67
N ALA A 173 12.15 -17.51 -2.14
CA ALA A 173 11.99 -18.94 -2.00
C ALA A 173 11.90 -19.60 -3.38
N ASN A 174 12.83 -20.50 -3.69
CA ASN A 174 12.72 -21.32 -4.89
C ASN A 174 11.59 -22.34 -4.72
N SER A 175 10.91 -22.64 -5.83
CA SER A 175 9.88 -23.67 -5.84
C SER A 175 10.50 -25.06 -5.60
N LYS A 176 9.74 -26.00 -5.02
CA LYS A 176 10.19 -27.39 -4.83
C LYS A 176 10.62 -28.06 -6.15
N LYS A 177 10.05 -27.62 -7.29
CA LYS A 177 10.41 -28.13 -8.63
C LYS A 177 11.78 -27.65 -9.11
N ALA A 178 12.31 -26.55 -8.57
CA ALA A 178 13.58 -25.95 -8.95
C ALA A 178 14.74 -26.37 -8.02
N GLY A 179 14.60 -27.48 -7.27
CA GLY A 179 15.61 -27.96 -6.33
C GLY A 179 15.53 -27.36 -4.92
N GLY A 180 14.56 -26.49 -4.65
CA GLY A 180 14.42 -25.81 -3.36
C GLY A 180 15.50 -24.74 -3.13
N GLY A 181 15.67 -24.34 -1.87
CA GLY A 181 16.64 -23.31 -1.48
C GLY A 181 16.15 -21.87 -1.64
N TRP A 182 17.12 -20.95 -1.63
CA TRP A 182 16.90 -19.50 -1.65
C TRP A 182 17.64 -18.90 -2.84
N GLN A 183 16.91 -18.17 -3.68
CA GLN A 183 17.50 -17.30 -4.68
C GLN A 183 17.78 -15.95 -4.04
N VAL A 184 19.01 -15.47 -4.18
CA VAL A 184 19.48 -14.24 -3.57
C VAL A 184 19.86 -13.26 -4.68
N GLU A 185 19.43 -12.00 -4.55
CA GLU A 185 19.75 -10.90 -5.47
C GLU A 185 20.19 -9.68 -4.66
N GLU A 186 21.34 -9.09 -5.00
CA GLU A 186 21.89 -7.90 -4.33
C GLU A 186 21.53 -6.63 -5.11
N PHE A 187 21.26 -5.53 -4.40
CA PHE A 187 20.88 -4.23 -4.98
C PHE A 187 21.93 -3.13 -4.77
#